data_AF-A0A925RKN1-F1
#
_entry.id   AF-A0A925RKN1-F1
#
_cell.length_a   1.000
_cell.length_b   1.000
_cell.length_c   1.000
_cell.angle_alpha   90.00
_cell.angle_beta   90.00
_cell.angle_gamma   90.00
#
_symmetry.space_group_name_H-M   'P 1'
#
loop_
_entity.id
_entity.type
_entity.pdbx_description
1 polymer ?
#
loop_
_entity_poly.entity_id
_entity_poly.type
_entity_poly.pdbx_seq_one_letter_code
_entity_poly.pdbx_strand_id
1 'polypeptide(L)'
;MDLGYELPRWGADGDLGTETIDALARFLRDHGVDIDDDAGMVSEAELALVQRIHAATADAPLGPQLPSGRFHDLRASASQNNVDGRRPWKQITGVTLHQTACIFGERPQRWNTVSAHLGVTRAGQALWMHDFEKVVWHANDFNASTIGIEMEGTYAGVEGDDRTFWRPADEPDRQPQTPTAELVESAKATVRWICREVARHGGRVEKLLAHRQASDQRQSDPGSALWQRVAIPLHAELDLTDGGLTYKVGRGYAIPERWDASRVGVKY
;
A
#
# COMPACT_ATOMS: atom_id res chain seq x y z
N MET A 1 18.95 8.72 1.13
CA MET A 1 17.50 8.50 0.91
C MET A 1 17.18 7.04 0.59
N ASP A 2 18.16 6.23 0.21
CA ASP A 2 17.99 4.82 -0.19
C ASP A 2 17.38 3.91 0.87
N LEU A 3 17.41 4.30 2.15
CA LEU A 3 16.86 3.54 3.27
C LEU A 3 15.50 4.07 3.78
N GLY A 4 14.89 5.08 3.12
CA GLY A 4 13.57 5.60 3.51
C GLY A 4 13.56 6.65 4.63
N TYR A 5 14.75 6.98 5.18
CA TYR A 5 14.92 8.05 6.16
C TYR A 5 15.15 9.39 5.46
N GLU A 6 14.32 10.37 5.81
CA GLU A 6 14.47 11.74 5.34
C GLU A 6 15.77 12.33 5.93
N LEU A 7 16.61 12.84 5.04
CA LEU A 7 17.83 13.56 5.39
C LEU A 7 17.63 15.05 5.08
N PRO A 8 18.31 15.95 5.80
CA PRO A 8 18.19 17.38 5.54
C PRO A 8 18.66 17.74 4.14
N ARG A 9 18.13 18.86 3.63
CA ARG A 9 18.56 19.46 2.35
C ARG A 9 20.03 19.91 2.40
N TRP A 10 20.56 20.17 3.59
CA TRP A 10 21.90 20.68 3.85
C TRP A 10 22.61 19.75 4.84
N GLY A 11 23.83 19.34 4.52
CA GLY A 11 24.63 18.39 5.33
C GLY A 11 25.84 17.81 4.59
N ALA A 12 26.35 18.52 3.58
CA ALA A 12 27.55 18.14 2.82
C ALA A 12 28.81 18.85 3.34
N ASP A 13 28.70 19.60 4.44
CA ASP A 13 29.75 20.36 5.11
C ASP A 13 30.54 19.54 6.14
N GLY A 14 30.14 18.29 6.40
CA GLY A 14 30.87 17.36 7.25
C GLY A 14 30.41 17.33 8.72
N ASP A 15 29.45 18.19 9.09
CA ASP A 15 28.81 18.16 10.40
C ASP A 15 27.43 17.49 10.31
N LEU A 16 27.17 16.52 11.20
CA LEU A 16 25.86 15.88 11.29
C LEU A 16 24.91 16.80 12.04
N GLY A 17 24.06 17.52 11.29
CA GLY A 17 22.97 18.28 11.87
C GLY A 17 21.99 17.39 12.65
N THR A 18 21.28 17.98 13.61
CA THR A 18 20.30 17.30 14.49
C THR A 18 19.32 16.43 13.71
N GLU A 19 18.87 16.86 12.54
CA GLU A 19 17.93 16.11 11.69
C GLU A 19 18.53 14.81 11.13
N THR A 20 19.84 14.78 10.86
CA THR A 20 20.55 13.56 10.43
C THR A 20 20.74 12.61 11.60
N ILE A 21 21.04 13.14 12.79
CA ILE A 21 21.12 12.35 14.02
C ILE A 21 19.73 11.76 14.34
N ASP A 22 18.66 12.52 14.20
CA ASP A 22 17.28 12.04 14.37
C ASP A 22 16.91 10.97 13.34
N ALA A 23 17.36 11.11 12.09
CA ALA A 23 17.19 10.11 11.04
C ALA A 23 17.92 8.81 11.39
N LEU A 24 19.17 8.90 11.85
CA LEU A 24 19.96 7.76 12.28
C LEU A 24 19.34 7.10 13.52
N ALA A 25 18.99 7.86 14.54
CA ALA A 25 18.33 7.36 15.75
C ALA A 25 17.05 6.61 15.40
N ARG A 26 16.21 7.15 14.50
CA ARG A 26 15.04 6.42 13.98
C ARG A 26 15.44 5.11 13.29
N PHE A 27 16.44 5.14 12.40
CA PHE A 27 16.96 3.94 11.74
C PHE A 27 17.40 2.86 12.75
N LEU A 28 18.16 3.25 13.78
CA LEU A 28 18.66 2.33 14.80
C LEU A 28 17.51 1.71 15.61
N ARG A 29 16.54 2.51 16.06
CA ARG A 29 15.33 2.02 16.74
C ARG A 29 14.53 1.03 15.91
N ASP A 30 14.31 1.34 14.63
CA ASP A 30 13.56 0.47 13.72
C ASP A 30 14.27 -0.88 13.52
N HIS A 31 15.60 -0.90 13.63
CA HIS A 31 16.44 -2.09 13.55
C HIS A 31 16.75 -2.73 14.92
N GLY A 32 16.07 -2.30 15.99
CA GLY A 32 16.16 -2.89 17.32
C GLY A 32 17.48 -2.64 18.04
N VAL A 33 18.16 -1.54 17.72
CA VAL A 33 19.38 -1.10 18.39
C VAL A 33 19.02 0.02 19.37
N ASP A 34 19.44 -0.13 20.62
CA ASP A 34 19.36 0.92 21.64
C ASP A 34 20.33 2.05 21.26
N ILE A 35 19.84 3.29 21.31
CA ILE A 35 20.59 4.48 20.91
C ILE A 35 21.20 5.12 22.15
N ASP A 36 22.41 5.64 22.01
CA ASP A 36 22.94 6.65 22.92
C ASP A 36 22.49 8.04 22.41
N ASP A 37 21.35 8.53 22.91
CA ASP A 37 20.73 9.80 22.47
C ASP A 37 21.60 11.05 22.78
N ASP A 38 22.72 10.90 23.51
CA ASP A 38 23.62 11.99 23.92
C ASP A 38 24.88 12.12 23.02
N ALA A 39 25.09 11.20 22.07
CA ALA A 39 26.27 11.21 21.23
C ALA A 39 26.08 12.09 19.98
N GLY A 40 26.76 13.24 19.92
CA GLY A 40 26.89 14.04 18.68
C GLY A 40 27.71 13.37 17.57
N MET A 41 27.96 12.07 17.67
CA MET A 41 28.87 11.28 16.83
C MET A 41 28.25 9.92 16.56
N VAL A 42 28.41 9.42 15.33
CA VAL A 42 27.97 8.08 14.93
C VAL A 42 29.07 7.08 15.27
N SER A 43 28.75 6.03 16.01
CA SER A 43 29.68 4.95 16.30
C SER A 43 29.94 4.08 15.07
N GLU A 44 31.11 3.41 15.05
CA GLU A 44 31.46 2.44 14.00
C GLU A 44 30.42 1.31 13.88
N ALA A 45 29.79 0.90 14.99
CA ALA A 45 28.78 -0.15 14.99
C ALA A 45 27.48 0.31 14.32
N GLU A 46 27.04 1.54 14.60
CA GLU A 46 25.86 2.15 13.97
C GLU A 46 26.11 2.36 12.47
N LEU A 47 27.28 2.88 12.11
CA LEU A 47 27.67 3.06 10.71
C LEU A 47 27.74 1.71 9.97
N ALA A 48 28.31 0.67 10.57
CA ALA A 48 28.37 -0.66 9.99
C ALA A 48 26.99 -1.27 9.78
N LEU A 49 26.03 -1.02 10.70
CA LEU A 49 24.64 -1.44 10.52
C LEU A 49 24.00 -0.71 9.34
N VAL A 50 24.13 0.62 9.26
CA VAL A 50 23.62 1.42 8.12
C VAL A 50 24.19 0.89 6.81
N GLN A 51 25.51 0.70 6.72
CA GLN A 51 26.18 0.21 5.51
C GLN A 51 25.75 -1.20 5.14
N ARG A 52 25.59 -2.10 6.12
CA ARG A 52 25.14 -3.47 5.86
C ARG A 52 23.71 -3.51 5.32
N ILE A 53 22.80 -2.75 5.91
CA ILE A 53 21.42 -2.67 5.42
C ILE A 53 21.38 -2.01 4.05
N HIS A 54 22.12 -0.91 3.85
CA HIS A 54 22.26 -0.25 2.55
C HIS A 54 22.78 -1.20 1.48
N ALA A 55 23.85 -1.95 1.73
CA ALA A 55 24.38 -2.93 0.79
C ALA A 55 23.38 -4.06 0.50
N ALA A 56 22.63 -4.50 1.51
CA ALA A 56 21.58 -5.51 1.33
C ALA A 56 20.38 -4.99 0.52
N THR A 57 20.19 -3.68 0.40
CA THR A 57 19.09 -3.04 -0.34
C THR A 57 19.51 -2.38 -1.65
N ALA A 58 20.80 -2.12 -1.87
CA ALA A 58 21.34 -1.31 -2.97
C ALA A 58 21.00 -1.85 -4.38
N ASP A 59 20.99 -3.17 -4.55
CA ASP A 59 20.70 -3.80 -5.85
C ASP A 59 19.20 -4.11 -6.07
N ALA A 60 18.33 -3.67 -5.15
CA ALA A 60 16.90 -3.84 -5.31
C ALA A 60 16.36 -2.99 -6.46
N PRO A 61 15.55 -3.53 -7.38
CA PRO A 61 14.80 -2.67 -8.29
C PRO A 61 13.88 -1.75 -7.46
N LEU A 62 13.97 -0.45 -7.73
CA LEU A 62 13.06 0.54 -7.17
C LEU A 62 11.68 0.32 -7.80
N GLY A 63 10.82 -0.45 -7.13
CA GLY A 63 9.45 -0.70 -7.58
C GLY A 63 9.16 -2.13 -8.04
N PRO A 64 7.89 -2.42 -8.39
CA PRO A 64 7.47 -3.70 -8.92
C PRO A 64 7.97 -3.93 -10.36
N GLN A 65 8.21 -5.20 -10.70
CA GLN A 65 8.42 -5.62 -12.08
C GLN A 65 7.07 -5.74 -12.78
N LEU A 66 6.74 -4.75 -13.62
CA LEU A 66 5.45 -4.62 -14.26
C LEU A 66 5.50 -5.11 -15.72
N PRO A 67 4.43 -5.76 -16.24
CA PRO A 67 4.33 -6.06 -17.67
C PRO A 67 4.44 -4.82 -18.56
N SER A 68 3.95 -3.68 -18.08
CA SER A 68 4.01 -2.40 -18.78
C SER A 68 5.41 -1.77 -18.78
N GLY A 69 6.29 -2.20 -17.86
CA GLY A 69 7.55 -1.53 -17.55
C GLY A 69 7.42 -0.12 -16.95
N ARG A 70 6.19 0.35 -16.64
CA ARG A 70 5.93 1.73 -16.23
C ARG A 70 5.67 1.86 -14.73
N PHE A 71 6.72 2.17 -14.00
CA PHE A 71 6.68 2.53 -12.58
C PHE A 71 7.02 4.01 -12.40
N HIS A 72 6.25 4.70 -11.54
CA HIS A 72 6.41 6.12 -11.27
C HIS A 72 6.55 6.37 -9.76
N ASP A 73 7.70 6.89 -9.33
CA ASP A 73 7.86 7.40 -7.98
C ASP A 73 7.34 8.84 -7.90
N LEU A 74 6.24 9.02 -7.18
CA LEU A 74 5.55 10.31 -7.02
C LEU A 74 5.73 10.89 -5.62
N ARG A 75 6.49 10.23 -4.73
CA ARG A 75 6.58 10.59 -3.30
C ARG A 75 7.01 12.03 -3.06
N ALA A 76 7.87 12.56 -3.91
CA ALA A 76 8.33 13.95 -3.83
C ALA A 76 7.23 15.00 -4.14
N SER A 77 6.14 14.59 -4.80
CA SER A 77 5.08 15.49 -5.28
C SER A 77 3.68 15.15 -4.76
N ALA A 78 3.51 14.00 -4.10
CA ALA A 78 2.24 13.59 -3.53
C ALA A 78 1.88 14.43 -2.29
N SER A 79 0.59 14.74 -2.15
CA SER A 79 0.03 15.51 -1.05
C SER A 79 0.22 14.78 0.27
N GLN A 80 0.69 15.48 1.31
CA GLN A 80 0.85 14.90 2.65
C GLN A 80 -0.37 15.13 3.55
N ASN A 81 -1.47 15.69 3.04
CA ASN A 81 -2.62 16.14 3.85
C ASN A 81 -3.33 15.00 4.61
N ASN A 82 -3.22 13.76 4.12
CA ASN A 82 -3.85 12.58 4.72
C ASN A 82 -2.82 11.59 5.29
N VAL A 83 -1.60 12.08 5.57
CA VAL A 83 -0.55 11.33 6.26
C VAL A 83 -0.62 11.63 7.75
N ASP A 84 -0.72 10.57 8.56
CA ASP A 84 -0.91 10.63 10.00
C ASP A 84 0.27 9.99 10.74
N GLY A 85 1.45 10.55 10.47
CA GLY A 85 2.71 10.08 11.04
C GLY A 85 3.29 8.83 10.37
N ARG A 86 4.09 8.10 11.14
CA ARG A 86 4.88 6.95 10.68
C ARG A 86 4.69 5.74 11.59
N ARG A 87 4.90 4.55 11.04
CA ARG A 87 4.91 3.27 11.74
C ARG A 87 6.17 2.46 11.38
N PRO A 88 6.69 1.62 12.29
CA PRO A 88 7.79 0.73 11.97
C PRO A 88 7.34 -0.36 10.97
N TRP A 89 8.28 -0.89 10.19
CA TRP A 89 8.02 -1.94 9.19
C TRP A 89 7.36 -3.19 9.78
N LYS A 90 7.69 -3.55 11.03
CA LYS A 90 7.06 -4.67 11.76
C LYS A 90 5.56 -4.49 12.02
N GLN A 91 5.06 -3.26 11.99
CA GLN A 91 3.64 -2.96 12.13
C GLN A 91 2.88 -3.08 10.80
N ILE A 92 3.59 -3.19 9.66
CA ILE A 92 2.99 -3.39 8.34
C ILE A 92 2.66 -4.89 8.18
N THR A 93 1.44 -5.24 8.56
CA THR A 93 0.95 -6.63 8.56
C THR A 93 0.06 -6.97 7.36
N GLY A 94 -0.30 -5.98 6.55
CA GLY A 94 -1.24 -6.21 5.46
C GLY A 94 -1.15 -5.23 4.30
N VAL A 95 -1.89 -5.56 3.25
CA VAL A 95 -2.21 -4.69 2.12
C VAL A 95 -3.73 -4.58 2.02
N THR A 96 -4.25 -3.36 1.88
CA THR A 96 -5.69 -3.15 1.62
C THR A 96 -5.87 -2.74 0.16
N LEU A 97 -6.71 -3.49 -0.54
CA LEU A 97 -7.09 -3.24 -1.92
C LEU A 97 -8.29 -2.30 -1.97
N HIS A 98 -8.18 -1.32 -2.86
CA HIS A 98 -9.19 -0.32 -3.15
C HIS A 98 -9.51 -0.26 -4.64
N GLN A 99 -10.70 0.22 -4.97
CA GLN A 99 -10.98 0.85 -6.26
C GLN A 99 -11.07 2.37 -6.10
N THR A 100 -10.66 3.10 -7.14
CA THR A 100 -10.76 4.57 -7.12
C THR A 100 -12.20 5.08 -7.20
N ALA A 101 -13.13 4.23 -7.66
CA ALA A 101 -14.53 4.57 -7.91
C ALA A 101 -14.71 5.80 -8.83
N CYS A 102 -13.72 6.07 -9.68
CA CYS A 102 -13.72 7.16 -10.67
C CYS A 102 -12.66 6.89 -11.75
N ILE A 103 -12.66 7.73 -12.80
CA ILE A 103 -11.72 7.62 -13.92
C ILE A 103 -10.61 8.69 -13.77
N PHE A 104 -9.45 8.27 -13.28
CA PHE A 104 -8.23 9.08 -13.20
C PHE A 104 -7.44 9.05 -14.52
N GLY A 105 -7.52 7.95 -15.28
CA GLY A 105 -6.68 7.75 -16.45
C GLY A 105 -5.18 7.66 -16.13
N GLU A 106 -4.36 7.89 -17.15
CA GLU A 106 -2.97 7.40 -17.21
C GLU A 106 -1.88 8.42 -16.87
N ARG A 107 -2.26 9.65 -16.52
CA ARG A 107 -1.29 10.74 -16.21
C ARG A 107 -0.85 10.65 -14.75
N PRO A 108 0.43 10.40 -14.43
CA PRO A 108 0.88 10.20 -13.05
C PRO A 108 0.53 11.34 -12.09
N GLN A 109 0.64 12.59 -12.53
CA GLN A 109 0.39 13.76 -11.69
C GLN A 109 -1.06 13.87 -11.18
N ARG A 110 -2.02 13.20 -11.84
CA ARG A 110 -3.42 13.15 -11.36
C ARG A 110 -3.58 12.35 -10.06
N TRP A 111 -2.61 11.52 -9.73
CA TRP A 111 -2.63 10.66 -8.55
C TRP A 111 -2.05 11.35 -7.31
N ASN A 112 -1.40 12.51 -7.44
CA ASN A 112 -0.72 13.19 -6.32
C ASN A 112 -1.64 13.51 -5.13
N THR A 113 -2.96 13.53 -5.29
CA THR A 113 -3.92 13.81 -4.20
C THR A 113 -4.63 12.55 -3.70
N VAL A 114 -4.34 11.38 -4.28
CA VAL A 114 -4.96 10.11 -3.87
C VAL A 114 -4.39 9.70 -2.52
N SER A 115 -5.28 9.35 -1.59
CA SER A 115 -4.93 9.04 -0.21
C SER A 115 -4.67 7.54 -0.06
N ALA A 116 -3.57 7.08 -0.66
CA ALA A 116 -3.10 5.70 -0.59
C ALA A 116 -1.59 5.66 -0.81
N HIS A 117 -0.93 4.55 -0.50
CA HIS A 117 0.49 4.41 -0.78
C HIS A 117 0.77 4.26 -2.26
N LEU A 118 -0.07 3.50 -2.96
CA LEU A 118 0.12 3.10 -4.35
C LEU A 118 -1.15 3.26 -5.17
N GLY A 119 -0.97 3.60 -6.44
CA GLY A 119 -2.00 3.55 -7.47
C GLY A 119 -1.63 2.57 -8.58
N VAL A 120 -2.63 1.92 -9.18
CA VAL A 120 -2.45 1.09 -10.37
C VAL A 120 -3.47 1.50 -11.44
N THR A 121 -2.98 1.91 -12.61
CA THR A 121 -3.86 2.36 -13.70
C THR A 121 -4.42 1.20 -14.51
N ARG A 122 -5.45 1.48 -15.32
CA ARG A 122 -6.02 0.51 -16.28
C ARG A 122 -5.02 0.03 -17.33
N ALA A 123 -4.06 0.86 -17.74
CA ALA A 123 -2.97 0.42 -18.63
C ALA A 123 -1.80 -0.25 -17.88
N GLY A 124 -1.96 -0.56 -16.59
CA GLY A 124 -1.00 -1.31 -15.80
C GLY A 124 0.24 -0.52 -15.37
N GLN A 125 0.15 0.80 -15.21
CA GLN A 125 1.22 1.57 -14.54
C GLN A 125 1.08 1.41 -13.02
N ALA A 126 2.19 1.43 -12.28
CA ALA A 126 2.14 1.57 -10.82
C ALA A 126 2.74 2.92 -10.39
N LEU A 127 2.09 3.57 -9.43
CA LEU A 127 2.38 4.93 -8.99
C LEU A 127 2.62 4.91 -7.48
N TRP A 128 3.84 5.20 -7.03
CA TRP A 128 4.19 5.19 -5.61
C TRP A 128 4.10 6.59 -5.03
N MET A 129 3.08 6.84 -4.20
CA MET A 129 2.73 8.17 -3.69
C MET A 129 3.24 8.40 -2.28
N HIS A 130 3.24 7.38 -1.42
CA HIS A 130 3.68 7.52 -0.03
C HIS A 130 4.58 6.36 0.39
N ASP A 131 5.64 6.68 1.14
CA ASP A 131 6.51 5.69 1.78
C ASP A 131 5.69 4.69 2.61
N PHE A 132 6.09 3.43 2.62
CA PHE A 132 5.32 2.38 3.30
C PHE A 132 5.23 2.58 4.81
N GLU A 133 6.21 3.23 5.41
CA GLU A 133 6.22 3.59 6.83
C GLU A 133 5.20 4.69 7.16
N LYS A 134 4.81 5.53 6.19
CA LYS A 134 3.81 6.59 6.43
C LYS A 134 2.45 5.96 6.66
N VAL A 135 1.77 6.33 7.75
CA VAL A 135 0.37 5.98 7.97
C VAL A 135 -0.46 6.91 7.09
N VAL A 136 -1.27 6.34 6.20
CA VAL A 136 -2.13 7.11 5.28
C VAL A 136 -3.57 6.82 5.64
N TRP A 137 -4.42 7.83 5.66
CA TRP A 137 -5.86 7.65 5.89
C TRP A 137 -6.56 7.11 4.63
N HIS A 138 -6.47 5.80 4.42
CA HIS A 138 -7.02 5.12 3.24
C HIS A 138 -8.12 4.09 3.55
N ALA A 139 -8.10 3.44 4.72
CA ALA A 139 -8.90 2.26 5.04
C ALA A 139 -9.40 2.13 6.50
N ASN A 140 -9.78 3.23 7.16
CA ASN A 140 -10.32 3.20 8.54
C ASN A 140 -9.38 2.45 9.52
N ASP A 141 -9.87 1.41 10.20
CA ASP A 141 -9.12 0.64 11.21
C ASP A 141 -7.91 -0.12 10.62
N PHE A 142 -7.77 -0.19 9.29
CA PHE A 142 -6.60 -0.76 8.63
C PHE A 142 -5.47 0.25 8.37
N ASN A 143 -5.69 1.55 8.56
CA ASN A 143 -4.69 2.61 8.30
C ASN A 143 -3.36 2.34 8.99
N ALA A 144 -3.43 1.94 10.27
CA ALA A 144 -2.27 1.83 11.13
C ALA A 144 -1.38 0.61 10.81
N SER A 145 -1.83 -0.34 10.00
CA SER A 145 -1.13 -1.61 9.80
C SER A 145 -1.08 -2.10 8.36
N THR A 146 -1.68 -1.37 7.42
CA THR A 146 -1.72 -1.79 6.01
C THR A 146 -1.17 -0.76 5.05
N ILE A 147 -0.75 -1.24 3.88
CA ILE A 147 -0.42 -0.43 2.71
C ILE A 147 -1.65 -0.40 1.80
N GLY A 148 -2.11 0.79 1.39
CA GLY A 148 -3.24 0.98 0.50
C GLY A 148 -2.83 0.93 -0.98
N ILE A 149 -3.55 0.14 -1.79
CA ILE A 149 -3.44 0.15 -3.26
C ILE A 149 -4.77 0.57 -3.87
N GLU A 150 -4.76 1.66 -4.62
CA GLU A 150 -5.88 2.17 -5.40
C GLU A 150 -5.83 1.67 -6.84
N MET A 151 -6.75 0.78 -7.21
CA MET A 151 -6.89 0.27 -8.57
C MET A 151 -7.89 1.12 -9.36
N GLU A 152 -7.42 1.71 -10.45
CA GLU A 152 -8.19 2.70 -11.19
C GLU A 152 -9.43 2.11 -11.85
N GLY A 153 -10.55 2.83 -11.74
CA GLY A 153 -11.79 2.54 -12.43
C GLY A 153 -13.00 2.51 -11.51
N THR A 154 -14.12 2.06 -12.07
CA THR A 154 -15.41 1.99 -11.39
C THR A 154 -15.96 0.58 -11.48
N TYR A 155 -15.97 -0.16 -10.37
CA TYR A 155 -16.29 -1.59 -10.35
C TYR A 155 -17.53 -1.86 -9.50
N ALA A 156 -18.40 -2.75 -9.99
CA ALA A 156 -19.55 -3.20 -9.22
C ALA A 156 -19.09 -4.00 -8.00
N GLY A 157 -19.87 -3.91 -6.91
CA GLY A 157 -19.68 -4.78 -5.77
C GLY A 157 -19.69 -6.24 -6.17
N VAL A 158 -20.66 -6.67 -6.97
CA VAL A 158 -20.73 -7.99 -7.61
C VAL A 158 -20.78 -7.79 -9.12
N GLU A 159 -19.81 -8.37 -9.84
CA GLU A 159 -19.73 -8.33 -11.31
C GLU A 159 -21.04 -8.80 -11.94
N GLY A 160 -21.61 -7.98 -12.82
CA GLY A 160 -22.90 -8.23 -13.47
C GLY A 160 -24.15 -7.88 -12.64
N ASP A 161 -24.02 -7.46 -11.37
CA ASP A 161 -25.15 -7.01 -10.54
C ASP A 161 -25.10 -5.50 -10.32
N ASP A 162 -25.77 -4.78 -11.21
CA ASP A 162 -25.81 -3.32 -11.25
C ASP A 162 -26.32 -2.67 -9.94
N ARG A 163 -27.13 -3.38 -9.15
CA ARG A 163 -27.64 -2.90 -7.84
C ARG A 163 -26.53 -2.75 -6.79
N THR A 164 -25.41 -3.42 -7.00
CA THR A 164 -24.24 -3.38 -6.10
C THR A 164 -23.19 -2.37 -6.57
N PHE A 165 -23.43 -1.68 -7.69
CA PHE A 165 -22.57 -0.64 -8.18
C PHE A 165 -22.85 0.68 -7.44
N TRP A 166 -21.81 1.23 -6.82
CA TRP A 166 -21.90 2.57 -6.25
C TRP A 166 -21.92 3.59 -7.39
N ARG A 167 -23.03 4.32 -7.51
CA ARG A 167 -23.23 5.35 -8.54
C ARG A 167 -23.15 6.74 -7.90
N PRO A 168 -22.22 7.61 -8.33
CA PRO A 168 -22.20 8.99 -7.88
C PRO A 168 -23.51 9.70 -8.24
N ALA A 169 -23.98 10.58 -7.35
CA ALA A 169 -25.24 11.30 -7.57
C ALA A 169 -25.17 12.26 -8.76
N ASP A 170 -23.98 12.77 -9.07
CA ASP A 170 -23.69 13.66 -10.20
C ASP A 170 -23.42 12.92 -11.52
N GLU A 171 -23.28 11.60 -11.48
CA GLU A 171 -23.09 10.76 -12.67
C GLU A 171 -24.06 9.56 -12.68
N PRO A 172 -25.38 9.81 -12.80
CA PRO A 172 -26.42 8.78 -12.67
C PRO A 172 -26.39 7.70 -13.76
N ASP A 173 -25.77 7.99 -14.91
CA ASP A 173 -25.67 7.05 -16.04
C ASP A 173 -24.35 6.26 -16.05
N ARG A 174 -23.44 6.53 -15.10
CA ARG A 174 -22.15 5.85 -15.01
C ARG A 174 -22.38 4.35 -14.89
N GLN A 175 -21.58 3.56 -15.61
CA GLN A 175 -21.67 2.10 -15.63
C GLN A 175 -20.43 1.46 -14.99
N PRO A 176 -20.57 0.27 -14.39
CA PRO A 176 -19.41 -0.49 -13.94
C PRO A 176 -18.54 -0.90 -15.13
N GLN A 177 -17.24 -0.90 -14.92
CA GLN A 177 -16.22 -1.35 -15.86
C GLN A 177 -15.79 -2.77 -15.52
N THR A 178 -15.29 -3.51 -16.52
CA THR A 178 -14.50 -4.72 -16.28
C THR A 178 -13.04 -4.34 -16.04
N PRO A 179 -12.35 -4.95 -15.05
CA PRO A 179 -10.92 -4.78 -14.88
C PRO A 179 -10.15 -5.23 -16.13
N THR A 180 -9.20 -4.43 -16.58
CA THR A 180 -8.28 -4.81 -17.66
C THR A 180 -7.27 -5.85 -17.17
N ALA A 181 -6.72 -6.63 -18.10
CA ALA A 181 -5.69 -7.62 -17.75
C ALA A 181 -4.42 -6.94 -17.24
N GLU A 182 -4.04 -5.82 -17.84
CA GLU A 182 -2.86 -5.03 -17.48
C GLU A 182 -2.96 -4.49 -16.05
N LEU A 183 -4.13 -4.00 -15.64
CA LEU A 183 -4.37 -3.56 -14.26
C LEU A 183 -4.24 -4.73 -13.29
N VAL A 184 -4.90 -5.86 -13.60
CA VAL A 184 -4.89 -7.05 -12.73
C VAL A 184 -3.47 -7.55 -12.52
N GLU A 185 -2.69 -7.70 -13.59
CA GLU A 185 -1.32 -8.22 -13.49
C GLU A 185 -0.37 -7.23 -12.81
N SER A 186 -0.51 -5.93 -13.07
CA SER A 186 0.27 -4.89 -12.39
C SER A 186 -0.10 -4.76 -10.91
N ALA A 187 -1.37 -4.92 -10.55
CA ALA A 187 -1.79 -4.95 -9.15
C ALA A 187 -1.17 -6.16 -8.43
N LYS A 188 -1.17 -7.34 -9.05
CA LYS A 188 -0.50 -8.52 -8.47
C LYS A 188 0.99 -8.32 -8.29
N ALA A 189 1.68 -7.81 -9.32
CA ALA A 189 3.10 -7.49 -9.24
C ALA A 189 3.41 -6.48 -8.13
N THR A 190 2.52 -5.50 -7.93
CA THR A 190 2.63 -4.49 -6.88
C THR A 190 2.48 -5.11 -5.48
N VAL A 191 1.50 -5.99 -5.25
CA VAL A 191 1.37 -6.71 -3.96
C VAL A 191 2.60 -7.57 -3.67
N ARG A 192 3.09 -8.33 -4.65
CA ARG A 192 4.31 -9.14 -4.50
C ARG A 192 5.51 -8.29 -4.13
N TRP A 193 5.66 -7.13 -4.76
CA TRP A 193 6.73 -6.19 -4.46
C TRP A 193 6.61 -5.66 -3.03
N ILE A 194 5.44 -5.21 -2.59
CA ILE A 194 5.19 -4.78 -1.21
C ILE A 194 5.60 -5.86 -0.21
N CYS A 195 5.18 -7.12 -0.41
CA CYS A 195 5.52 -8.21 0.50
C CYS A 195 7.04 -8.41 0.60
N ARG A 196 7.76 -8.31 -0.52
CA ARG A 196 9.24 -8.39 -0.53
C ARG A 196 9.87 -7.21 0.19
N GLU A 197 9.44 -5.98 -0.10
CA GLU A 197 10.00 -4.79 0.54
C GLU A 197 9.79 -4.81 2.04
N VAL A 198 8.57 -5.13 2.49
CA VAL A 198 8.28 -5.24 3.93
C VAL A 198 9.17 -6.30 4.58
N ALA A 199 9.37 -7.45 3.94
CA ALA A 199 10.28 -8.50 4.44
C ALA A 199 11.75 -8.07 4.47
N ARG A 200 12.23 -7.33 3.46
CA ARG A 200 13.61 -6.80 3.43
C ARG A 200 13.91 -5.86 4.58
N HIS A 201 12.90 -5.12 5.04
CA HIS A 201 12.98 -4.22 6.18
C HIS A 201 12.56 -4.89 7.51
N GLY A 202 12.53 -6.22 7.58
CA GLY A 202 12.31 -6.98 8.82
C GLY A 202 10.85 -7.02 9.30
N GLY A 203 9.89 -6.61 8.47
CA GLY A 203 8.45 -6.80 8.68
C GLY A 203 7.92 -8.07 8.02
N ARG A 204 6.59 -8.27 8.08
CA ARG A 204 5.92 -9.37 7.38
C ARG A 204 4.48 -8.99 7.03
N VAL A 205 4.14 -9.07 5.76
CA VAL A 205 2.76 -8.99 5.29
C VAL A 205 2.11 -10.37 5.42
N GLU A 206 0.99 -10.44 6.12
CA GLU A 206 0.21 -11.67 6.33
C GLU A 206 -1.20 -11.56 5.77
N LYS A 207 -1.68 -10.33 5.57
CA LYS A 207 -3.05 -10.05 5.16
C LYS A 207 -3.14 -9.34 3.81
N LEU A 208 -4.08 -9.78 2.99
CA LEU A 208 -4.51 -9.05 1.79
C LEU A 208 -6.02 -8.86 1.89
N LEU A 209 -6.42 -7.62 2.13
CA LEU A 209 -7.73 -7.22 2.64
C LEU A 209 -8.46 -6.35 1.61
N ALA A 210 -9.79 -6.31 1.71
CA ALA A 210 -10.62 -5.35 1.00
C ALA A 210 -11.03 -4.22 1.94
N HIS A 211 -11.12 -2.99 1.43
CA HIS A 211 -11.58 -1.86 2.23
C HIS A 211 -12.99 -2.07 2.82
N ARG A 212 -13.89 -2.81 2.14
CA ARG A 212 -15.20 -3.20 2.70
C ARG A 212 -15.09 -3.84 4.08
N GLN A 213 -13.99 -4.53 4.38
CA GLN A 213 -13.80 -5.21 5.67
C GLN A 213 -13.56 -4.25 6.83
N ALA A 214 -13.35 -2.94 6.57
CA ALA A 214 -13.20 -1.92 7.60
C ALA A 214 -14.28 -0.83 7.58
N SER A 215 -15.15 -0.76 6.56
CA SER A 215 -16.12 0.33 6.42
C SER A 215 -17.47 -0.11 5.86
N ASP A 216 -18.55 0.30 6.54
CA ASP A 216 -19.94 0.11 6.10
C ASP A 216 -20.32 0.99 4.92
N GLN A 217 -19.53 2.02 4.64
CA GLN A 217 -19.74 2.96 3.52
C GLN A 217 -18.97 2.57 2.26
N ARG A 218 -18.22 1.46 2.31
CA ARG A 218 -17.33 0.97 1.23
C ARG A 218 -17.69 -0.45 0.83
N GLN A 219 -18.98 -0.78 0.85
CA GLN A 219 -19.48 -2.15 0.62
C GLN A 219 -19.00 -2.76 -0.72
N SER A 220 -18.89 -1.95 -1.77
CA SER A 220 -18.45 -2.37 -3.11
C SER A 220 -16.92 -2.34 -3.30
N ASP A 221 -16.13 -1.99 -2.30
CA ASP A 221 -14.69 -1.72 -2.44
C ASP A 221 -13.84 -2.96 -2.07
N PRO A 222 -12.99 -3.51 -2.97
CA PRO A 222 -12.66 -3.05 -4.34
C PRO A 222 -13.60 -3.54 -5.44
N GLY A 223 -14.49 -4.49 -5.15
CA GLY A 223 -15.43 -5.07 -6.10
C GLY A 223 -15.04 -6.51 -6.46
N SER A 224 -16.04 -7.36 -6.73
CA SER A 224 -15.80 -8.80 -6.82
C SER A 224 -14.82 -9.19 -7.92
N ALA A 225 -14.85 -8.51 -9.07
CA ALA A 225 -13.98 -8.82 -10.19
C ALA A 225 -12.51 -8.57 -9.87
N LEU A 226 -12.20 -7.46 -9.18
CA LEU A 226 -10.84 -7.18 -8.72
C LEU A 226 -10.43 -8.17 -7.62
N TRP A 227 -11.31 -8.42 -6.65
CA TRP A 227 -11.04 -9.38 -5.57
C TRP A 227 -10.69 -10.78 -6.10
N GLN A 228 -11.52 -11.30 -7.01
CA GLN A 228 -11.34 -12.64 -7.59
C GLN A 228 -10.09 -12.74 -8.44
N ARG A 229 -9.76 -11.68 -9.18
CA ARG A 229 -8.64 -11.72 -10.13
C ARG A 229 -7.32 -11.35 -9.49
N VAL A 230 -7.31 -10.59 -8.39
CA VAL A 230 -6.09 -10.12 -7.70
C VAL A 230 -5.91 -10.82 -6.36
N ALA A 231 -6.87 -10.72 -5.43
CA ALA A 231 -6.68 -11.15 -4.06
C ALA A 231 -6.62 -12.68 -3.92
N ILE A 232 -7.62 -13.40 -4.45
CA ILE A 232 -7.72 -14.86 -4.29
C ILE A 232 -6.47 -15.60 -4.81
N PRO A 233 -5.95 -15.31 -6.03
CA PRO A 233 -4.72 -15.95 -6.49
C PRO A 233 -3.52 -15.67 -5.59
N LEU A 234 -3.43 -14.45 -5.04
CA LEU A 234 -2.32 -14.06 -4.18
C LEU A 234 -2.41 -14.60 -2.76
N HIS A 235 -3.62 -14.86 -2.24
CA HIS A 235 -3.79 -15.59 -0.99
C HIS A 235 -3.11 -16.95 -1.07
N ALA A 236 -3.36 -17.69 -2.16
CA ALA A 236 -2.74 -18.99 -2.39
C ALA A 236 -1.24 -18.89 -2.70
N GLU A 237 -0.82 -17.93 -3.52
CA GLU A 237 0.57 -17.80 -3.96
C GLU A 237 1.52 -17.35 -2.83
N LEU A 238 1.08 -16.40 -2.02
CA LEU A 238 1.93 -15.70 -1.05
C LEU A 238 1.62 -16.10 0.41
N ASP A 239 0.77 -17.11 0.62
CA ASP A 239 0.29 -17.53 1.95
C ASP A 239 -0.34 -16.35 2.73
N LEU A 240 -1.14 -15.54 2.02
CA LEU A 240 -1.85 -14.40 2.59
C LEU A 240 -3.29 -14.78 2.94
N THR A 241 -3.87 -14.08 3.91
CA THR A 241 -5.28 -14.27 4.30
C THR A 241 -6.08 -12.97 4.23
N ASP A 242 -7.39 -13.07 4.03
CA ASP A 242 -8.34 -11.97 4.26
C ASP A 242 -8.82 -11.93 5.72
N GLY A 243 -8.27 -12.78 6.59
CA GLY A 243 -8.66 -12.96 8.00
C GLY A 243 -9.72 -14.03 8.24
N GLY A 244 -10.30 -14.63 7.19
CA GLY A 244 -11.23 -15.76 7.28
C GLY A 244 -12.72 -15.39 7.18
N LEU A 245 -13.57 -16.42 7.33
CA LEU A 245 -14.99 -16.43 6.93
C LEU A 245 -15.79 -15.18 7.32
N THR A 246 -15.67 -14.72 8.56
CA THR A 246 -16.45 -13.58 9.08
C THR A 246 -15.56 -12.38 9.43
N TYR A 247 -14.32 -12.35 8.95
CA TYR A 247 -13.37 -11.34 9.36
C TYR A 247 -13.72 -9.97 8.80
N LYS A 248 -13.78 -9.03 9.73
CA LYS A 248 -13.92 -7.60 9.52
C LYS A 248 -13.47 -6.86 10.77
N VAL A 249 -13.22 -5.57 10.61
CA VAL A 249 -12.94 -4.64 11.72
C VAL A 249 -13.97 -3.52 11.70
N GLY A 250 -14.16 -2.89 12.86
CA GLY A 250 -15.14 -1.83 13.06
C GLY A 250 -16.52 -2.17 12.47
N ARG A 251 -17.02 -1.23 11.65
CA ARG A 251 -18.33 -1.33 11.00
C ARG A 251 -18.27 -2.00 9.62
N GLY A 252 -17.16 -2.60 9.22
CA GLY A 252 -17.04 -3.23 7.92
C GLY A 252 -18.00 -4.41 7.68
N TYR A 253 -17.83 -5.02 6.52
CA TYR A 253 -18.48 -6.25 6.08
C TYR A 253 -17.43 -7.29 5.69
N ALA A 254 -17.64 -8.53 6.11
CA ALA A 254 -16.80 -9.65 5.65
C ALA A 254 -16.88 -9.82 4.13
N ILE A 255 -15.90 -10.55 3.58
CA ILE A 255 -15.90 -10.94 2.17
C ILE A 255 -17.07 -11.89 1.90
N PRO A 256 -17.97 -11.57 0.95
CA PRO A 256 -19.16 -12.36 0.70
C PRO A 256 -18.88 -13.56 -0.19
N GLU A 257 -19.75 -14.56 -0.14
CA GLU A 257 -19.68 -15.78 -0.96
C GLU A 257 -19.59 -15.46 -2.47
N ARG A 258 -20.25 -14.39 -2.90
CA ARG A 258 -20.23 -13.92 -4.29
C ARG A 258 -18.87 -13.38 -4.74
N TRP A 259 -18.00 -13.01 -3.80
CA TRP A 259 -16.62 -12.59 -4.09
C TRP A 259 -15.68 -13.78 -4.00
N ASP A 260 -15.88 -14.64 -3.01
CA ASP A 260 -15.10 -15.84 -2.80
C ASP A 260 -16.03 -16.99 -2.38
N ALA A 261 -16.15 -18.01 -3.23
CA ALA A 261 -17.06 -19.14 -3.02
C ALA A 261 -16.75 -19.95 -1.75
N SER A 262 -15.54 -19.82 -1.19
CA SER A 262 -15.20 -20.44 0.10
C SER A 262 -15.86 -19.73 1.29
N ARG A 263 -16.41 -18.52 1.11
CA ARG A 263 -17.10 -17.73 2.13
C ARG A 263 -18.57 -18.10 2.24
N VAL A 264 -18.84 -19.40 2.33
CA VAL A 264 -20.19 -19.99 2.27
C VAL A 264 -21.14 -19.32 3.27
N GLY A 265 -22.28 -18.84 2.77
CA GLY A 265 -23.33 -18.22 3.58
C GLY A 265 -23.13 -16.74 3.89
N VAL A 266 -21.99 -16.14 3.56
CA VAL A 266 -21.75 -14.71 3.77
C VAL A 266 -22.41 -13.91 2.64
N LYS A 267 -23.43 -13.14 2.99
CA LYS A 267 -24.18 -12.31 2.03
C LYS A 267 -23.41 -11.03 1.67
N TYR A 268 -23.67 -10.52 0.47
CA TYR A 268 -23.14 -9.23 0.02
C TYR A 268 -23.69 -8.07 0.85
#